data_AF-R4L9V0-F1
#
_entry.id   AF-R4L9V0-F1
#
_cell.length_a   1.000
_cell.length_b   1.000
_cell.length_c   1.000
_cell.angle_alpha   90.00
_cell.angle_beta   90.00
_cell.angle_gamma   90.00
#
_symmetry.space_group_name_H-M   'P 1'
#
loop_
_entity.id
_entity.type
_entity.pdbx_description
1 polymer ?
#
loop_
_entity_poly.entity_id
_entity_poly.type
_entity_poly.pdbx_seq_one_letter_code
_entity_poly.pdbx_strand_id
1 'polypeptide(L)'
;MRAALTGSDEPTILVGHSYGGIVAAEAAVGAPAVQHMVFLSSYLPEPGESLSTFGAPEPPPFLDFDPESGTFGAVPELFAETFMQDCPPQLTREGEHRLIRQTIAVTQQPVRQVAWHDTPTTYIVCADDRGTPAAAQREFSRRADKVIEVQTGHHPFLSQPDTIADILSSLA
;
A
#
# COMPACT_ATOMS: atom_id res chain seq x y z
N MET A 1 2.38 4.66 -14.63
CA MET A 1 2.37 3.25 -14.22
C MET A 1 1.96 2.32 -15.36
N ARG A 2 0.68 2.25 -15.79
CA ARG A 2 0.25 1.33 -16.87
C ARG A 2 1.15 1.35 -18.11
N ALA A 3 1.43 2.54 -18.64
CA ALA A 3 2.32 2.70 -19.80
C ALA A 3 3.73 2.14 -19.60
N ALA A 4 4.26 2.16 -18.37
CA ALA A 4 5.56 1.56 -18.04
C ALA A 4 5.46 0.03 -17.98
N LEU A 5 4.39 -0.50 -17.37
CA LEU A 5 4.15 -1.95 -17.23
C LEU A 5 3.85 -2.63 -18.57
N THR A 6 3.17 -1.95 -19.49
CA THR A 6 2.83 -2.49 -20.82
C THR A 6 3.86 -2.13 -21.89
N GLY A 7 4.84 -1.29 -21.56
CA GLY A 7 5.87 -0.80 -22.49
C GLY A 7 7.21 -1.52 -22.36
N SER A 8 7.33 -2.46 -21.42
CA SER A 8 8.52 -3.29 -21.19
C SER A 8 8.13 -4.76 -21.22
N ASP A 9 9.01 -5.59 -21.76
CA ASP A 9 8.90 -7.06 -21.72
C ASP A 9 9.78 -7.67 -20.61
N GLU A 10 10.47 -6.84 -19.81
CA GLU A 10 11.32 -7.32 -18.72
C GLU A 10 10.48 -7.93 -17.58
N PRO A 11 10.79 -9.16 -17.14
CA PRO A 11 10.14 -9.76 -15.99
C PRO A 11 10.18 -8.84 -14.77
N THR A 12 9.00 -8.50 -14.26
CA THR A 12 8.81 -7.46 -13.24
C THR A 12 8.08 -8.01 -12.03
N ILE A 13 8.61 -7.72 -10.85
CA ILE A 13 7.88 -7.83 -9.58
C ILE A 13 7.26 -6.47 -9.29
N LEU A 14 5.93 -6.41 -9.22
CA LEU A 14 5.22 -5.16 -8.91
C LEU A 14 4.87 -5.08 -7.43
N VAL A 15 5.38 -4.07 -6.74
CA VAL A 15 5.12 -3.84 -5.31
C VAL A 15 4.11 -2.70 -5.13
N GLY A 16 2.97 -2.98 -4.50
CA GLY A 16 1.97 -2.00 -4.07
C GLY A 16 2.00 -1.81 -2.55
N HIS A 17 2.30 -0.59 -2.10
CA HIS A 17 2.30 -0.23 -0.68
C HIS A 17 1.06 0.59 -0.32
N SER A 18 0.42 0.32 0.83
CA SER A 18 -0.74 1.09 1.31
C SER A 18 -1.83 1.23 0.23
N TYR A 19 -2.35 2.43 -0.04
CA TYR A 19 -3.26 2.71 -1.16
C TYR A 19 -2.72 2.25 -2.53
N GLY A 20 -1.39 2.23 -2.70
CA GLY A 20 -0.73 1.76 -3.91
C GLY A 20 -1.05 0.31 -4.28
N GLY A 21 -1.50 -0.55 -3.35
CA GLY A 21 -2.01 -1.88 -3.69
C GLY A 21 -3.29 -1.86 -4.51
N ILE A 22 -4.21 -0.93 -4.22
CA ILE A 22 -5.43 -0.74 -5.03
C ILE A 22 -5.04 -0.31 -6.44
N VAL A 23 -4.12 0.63 -6.55
CA VAL A 23 -3.61 1.11 -7.83
C VAL A 23 -2.89 -0.01 -8.59
N ALA A 24 -2.03 -0.78 -7.91
CA ALA A 24 -1.26 -1.86 -8.51
C ALA A 24 -2.16 -3.00 -9.01
N ALA A 25 -3.18 -3.37 -8.24
CA ALA A 25 -4.15 -4.40 -8.58
C ALA A 25 -4.77 -4.16 -9.98
N GLU A 26 -5.23 -2.93 -10.26
CA GLU A 26 -5.84 -2.63 -11.56
C GLU A 26 -4.81 -2.24 -12.63
N ALA A 27 -3.71 -1.56 -12.26
CA ALA A 27 -2.72 -1.10 -13.23
C ALA A 27 -1.96 -2.24 -13.92
N ALA A 28 -1.78 -3.39 -13.27
CA ALA A 28 -1.13 -4.55 -13.86
C ALA A 28 -2.05 -5.37 -14.80
N VAL A 29 -3.35 -5.04 -14.89
CA VAL A 29 -4.28 -5.77 -15.76
C VAL A 29 -3.82 -5.66 -17.22
N GLY A 30 -3.54 -6.80 -17.85
CA GLY A 30 -3.03 -6.89 -19.22
C GLY A 30 -1.55 -6.55 -19.36
N ALA A 31 -0.76 -6.59 -18.29
CA ALA A 31 0.69 -6.38 -18.32
C ALA A 31 1.43 -7.74 -18.14
N PRO A 32 1.72 -8.48 -19.22
CA PRO A 32 2.30 -9.82 -19.12
C PRO A 32 3.73 -9.84 -18.54
N ALA A 33 4.42 -8.71 -18.55
CA ALA A 33 5.73 -8.57 -17.92
C ALA A 33 5.67 -8.64 -16.38
N VAL A 34 4.49 -8.40 -15.76
CA VAL A 34 4.31 -8.55 -14.32
C VAL A 34 4.19 -10.03 -13.98
N GLN A 35 5.24 -10.60 -13.41
CA GLN A 35 5.33 -12.03 -13.10
C GLN A 35 5.00 -12.33 -11.63
N HIS A 36 5.06 -11.32 -10.76
CA HIS A 36 4.70 -11.44 -9.35
C HIS A 36 4.19 -10.11 -8.81
N MET A 37 3.22 -10.14 -7.91
CA MET A 37 2.69 -8.96 -7.24
C MET A 37 2.91 -9.04 -5.73
N VAL A 38 3.46 -7.97 -5.14
CA VAL A 38 3.69 -7.86 -3.70
C VAL A 38 2.82 -6.76 -3.12
N PHE A 39 2.02 -7.10 -2.11
CA PHE A 39 1.18 -6.16 -1.38
C PHE A 39 1.80 -5.92 -0.01
N LEU A 40 2.36 -4.72 0.19
CA LEU A 40 3.16 -4.38 1.38
C LEU A 40 2.39 -3.40 2.27
N SER A 41 1.97 -3.84 3.46
CA SER A 41 1.14 -3.00 4.36
C SER A 41 -0.04 -2.35 3.63
N SER A 42 -0.75 -3.13 2.83
CA SER A 42 -1.54 -2.62 1.71
C SER A 42 -2.99 -3.13 1.69
N TYR A 43 -3.86 -2.43 0.97
CA TYR A 43 -5.19 -2.93 0.65
C TYR A 43 -5.10 -3.90 -0.54
N LEU A 44 -5.93 -4.93 -0.53
CA LEU A 44 -5.99 -5.94 -1.60
C LEU A 44 -7.44 -6.05 -2.11
N PRO A 45 -7.88 -5.20 -3.06
CA PRO A 45 -9.27 -5.10 -3.48
C PRO A 45 -9.73 -6.22 -4.40
N GLU A 46 -11.01 -6.55 -4.32
CA GLU A 46 -11.78 -7.25 -5.34
C GLU A 46 -12.42 -6.25 -6.32
N PRO A 47 -12.79 -6.68 -7.55
CA PRO A 47 -13.60 -5.87 -8.46
C PRO A 47 -14.86 -5.30 -7.78
N GLY A 48 -15.04 -3.99 -7.91
CA GLY A 48 -16.13 -3.26 -7.26
C GLY A 48 -15.77 -2.66 -5.89
N GLU A 49 -14.67 -3.07 -5.27
CA GLU A 49 -14.19 -2.46 -4.02
C GLU A 49 -13.31 -1.23 -4.29
N SER A 50 -13.37 -0.26 -3.37
CA SER A 50 -12.56 0.95 -3.36
C SER A 50 -11.89 1.13 -2.00
N LEU A 51 -11.06 2.15 -1.80
CA LEU A 51 -10.46 2.41 -0.48
C LEU A 51 -11.54 2.62 0.60
N SER A 52 -12.64 3.28 0.26
CA SER A 52 -13.76 3.50 1.17
C SER A 52 -14.47 2.20 1.61
N THR A 53 -14.30 1.10 0.86
CA THR A 53 -14.84 -0.22 1.23
C THR A 53 -14.09 -0.84 2.41
N PHE A 54 -12.83 -0.46 2.64
CA PHE A 54 -11.99 -0.99 3.71
C PHE A 54 -12.02 -0.15 5.00
N GLY A 55 -12.57 1.06 4.93
CA GLY A 55 -12.58 2.01 6.04
C GLY A 55 -13.67 1.74 7.07
N ALA A 56 -13.45 2.21 8.30
CA ALA A 56 -14.52 2.36 9.27
C ALA A 56 -15.48 3.51 8.84
N PRO A 57 -16.72 3.54 9.35
CA PRO A 57 -17.66 4.62 9.05
C PRO A 57 -17.14 6.02 9.40
N GLU A 58 -16.35 6.11 10.47
CA GLU A 58 -15.71 7.35 10.90
C GLU A 58 -14.25 7.38 10.45
N PRO A 59 -13.76 8.52 9.93
CA PRO A 59 -12.37 8.65 9.55
C PRO A 59 -11.46 8.56 10.79
N PRO A 60 -10.30 7.90 10.68
CA PRO A 60 -9.32 7.87 11.76
C PRO A 60 -8.79 9.28 12.06
N PRO A 61 -8.41 9.56 13.32
CA PRO A 61 -8.01 10.91 13.77
C PRO A 61 -6.74 11.42 13.08
N PHE A 62 -5.91 10.53 12.54
CA PHE A 62 -4.72 10.89 11.79
C PHE A 62 -5.01 11.38 10.36
N LEU A 63 -6.26 11.33 9.88
CA LEU A 63 -6.66 11.86 8.58
C LEU A 63 -7.37 13.20 8.73
N ASP A 64 -6.86 14.19 8.01
CA ASP A 64 -7.46 15.51 7.86
C ASP A 64 -8.20 15.59 6.53
N PHE A 65 -9.53 15.59 6.57
CA PHE A 65 -10.39 15.75 5.40
C PHE A 65 -10.81 17.20 5.21
N ASP A 66 -10.62 17.71 4.00
CA ASP A 66 -11.06 19.04 3.57
C ASP A 66 -12.03 18.87 2.37
N PRO A 67 -13.35 18.79 2.63
CA PRO A 67 -14.36 18.67 1.59
C PRO A 67 -14.44 19.89 0.67
N GLU A 68 -14.04 21.07 1.13
CA GLU A 68 -14.10 22.31 0.33
C GLU A 68 -13.06 22.29 -0.78
N SER A 69 -11.83 21.87 -0.47
CA SER A 69 -10.79 21.66 -1.49
C SER A 69 -10.90 20.31 -2.20
N GLY A 70 -11.72 19.39 -1.70
CA GLY A 70 -11.87 18.04 -2.24
C GLY A 70 -10.64 17.16 -1.99
N THR A 71 -9.90 17.42 -0.91
CA THR A 71 -8.65 16.73 -0.59
C THR A 71 -8.60 16.19 0.84
N PHE A 72 -7.76 15.19 1.07
CA PHE A 72 -7.45 14.66 2.39
C PHE A 72 -5.96 14.42 2.53
N GLY A 73 -5.45 14.37 3.75
CA GLY A 73 -4.05 14.06 4.04
C GLY A 73 -3.84 13.59 5.46
N ALA A 74 -2.60 13.30 5.83
CA ALA A 74 -2.26 13.03 7.22
C ALA A 74 -2.30 14.35 8.02
N VAL A 75 -2.79 14.30 9.27
CA VAL A 75 -2.60 15.36 10.26
C VAL A 75 -1.10 15.43 10.56
N PRO A 76 -0.41 16.56 10.31
CA PRO A 76 1.05 16.65 10.44
C PRO A 76 1.57 16.23 11.81
N GLU A 77 0.87 16.60 12.88
CA GLU A 77 1.25 16.31 14.27
C GLU A 77 1.14 14.82 14.62
N LEU A 78 0.30 14.08 13.90
CA LEU A 78 0.07 12.64 14.13
C LEU A 78 0.83 11.76 13.13
N PHE A 79 1.40 12.36 12.07
CA PHE A 79 2.04 11.62 10.98
C PHE A 79 3.20 10.75 11.48
N ALA A 80 4.13 11.32 12.24
CA ALA A 80 5.32 10.62 12.69
C ALA A 80 4.98 9.42 13.58
N GLU A 81 4.07 9.60 14.54
CA GLU A 81 3.69 8.54 15.48
C GLU A 81 2.81 7.44 14.86
N THR A 82 2.17 7.73 13.73
CA THR A 82 1.25 6.81 13.04
C THR A 82 1.95 6.02 11.94
N PHE A 83 2.72 6.70 11.09
CA PHE A 83 3.26 6.10 9.86
C PHE A 83 4.78 5.86 9.94
N MET A 84 5.51 6.64 10.73
CA MET A 84 6.98 6.63 10.80
C MET A 84 7.50 6.21 12.19
N GLN A 85 6.70 5.47 12.96
CA GLN A 85 6.93 5.19 14.38
C GLN A 85 8.21 4.41 14.68
N ASP A 86 8.67 3.62 13.70
CA ASP A 86 9.87 2.77 13.77
C ASP A 86 10.97 3.25 12.82
N CYS A 87 10.80 4.41 12.17
CA CYS A 87 11.80 4.98 11.29
C CYS A 87 12.89 5.75 12.07
N PRO A 88 14.13 5.79 11.56
CA PRO A 88 15.16 6.67 12.08
C PRO A 88 14.72 8.14 12.11
N PRO A 89 15.04 8.92 13.16
CA PRO A 89 14.56 10.31 13.31
C PRO A 89 14.86 11.23 12.13
N GLN A 90 15.95 10.97 11.41
CA GLN A 90 16.29 11.72 10.19
C GLN A 90 15.26 11.48 9.08
N LEU A 91 14.88 10.22 8.83
CA LEU A 91 13.87 9.88 7.82
C LEU A 91 12.49 10.38 8.22
N THR A 92 12.15 10.34 9.52
CA THR A 92 10.89 10.90 10.03
C THR A 92 10.76 12.38 9.69
N ARG A 93 11.79 13.19 10.00
CA ARG A 93 11.80 14.63 9.65
C ARG A 93 11.70 14.87 8.15
N GLU A 94 12.41 14.08 7.34
CA GLU A 94 12.32 14.19 5.89
C GLU A 94 10.94 13.82 5.35
N GLY A 95 10.28 12.83 5.96
CA GLY A 95 8.92 12.41 5.61
C GLY A 95 7.89 13.51 5.90
N GLU A 96 7.97 14.16 7.06
CA GLU A 96 7.09 15.27 7.44
C GLU A 96 7.10 16.40 6.40
N HIS A 97 8.27 16.72 5.84
CA HIS A 97 8.42 17.76 4.81
C HIS A 97 7.95 17.35 3.40
N ARG A 98 7.65 16.07 3.18
CA ARG A 98 7.22 15.54 1.87
C ARG A 98 5.74 15.21 1.81
N LEU A 99 4.99 15.46 2.88
CA LEU A 99 3.55 15.24 2.92
C LEU A 99 2.84 16.08 1.86
N ILE A 100 1.96 15.44 1.11
CA ILE A 100 1.08 16.08 0.14
C ILE A 100 -0.34 15.56 0.33
N ARG A 101 -1.33 16.44 0.15
CA ARG A 101 -2.74 16.07 0.16
C ARG A 101 -3.10 15.29 -1.11
N GLN A 102 -4.03 14.36 -0.98
CA GLN A 102 -4.57 13.56 -2.07
C GLN A 102 -6.02 13.97 -2.35
N THR A 103 -6.51 13.78 -3.58
CA THR A 103 -7.92 14.03 -3.88
C THR A 103 -8.81 12.98 -3.21
N ILE A 104 -9.91 13.41 -2.58
CA ILE A 104 -10.90 12.51 -1.97
C ILE A 104 -11.48 11.53 -2.98
N ALA A 105 -11.53 11.90 -4.27
CA ALA A 105 -12.07 11.06 -5.33
C ALA A 105 -11.36 9.69 -5.42
N VAL A 106 -10.07 9.59 -5.08
CA VAL A 106 -9.35 8.30 -5.09
C VAL A 106 -9.93 7.30 -4.11
N THR A 107 -10.61 7.78 -3.06
CA THR A 107 -11.17 6.90 -2.03
C THR A 107 -12.43 6.18 -2.50
N GLN A 108 -13.10 6.73 -3.52
CA GLN A 108 -14.42 6.32 -3.99
C GLN A 108 -14.39 5.61 -5.35
N GLN A 109 -13.21 5.45 -5.94
CA GLN A 109 -13.05 4.82 -7.25
C GLN A 109 -12.89 3.31 -7.09
N PRO A 110 -13.91 2.50 -7.45
CA PRO A 110 -13.78 1.06 -7.38
C PRO A 110 -12.88 0.53 -8.49
N VAL A 111 -12.09 -0.49 -8.17
CA VAL A 111 -11.33 -1.22 -9.19
C VAL A 111 -12.29 -2.00 -10.08
N ARG A 112 -12.05 -2.00 -11.39
CA ARG A 112 -12.92 -2.73 -12.35
C ARG A 112 -12.46 -4.16 -12.58
N GLN A 113 -11.16 -4.38 -12.57
CA GLN A 113 -10.49 -5.66 -12.76
C GLN A 113 -9.23 -5.65 -11.92
N VAL A 114 -8.75 -6.84 -11.57
CA VAL A 114 -7.55 -7.01 -10.77
C VAL A 114 -6.63 -8.05 -11.39
N ALA A 115 -5.34 -7.73 -11.53
CA ALA A 115 -4.37 -8.63 -12.14
C ALA A 115 -3.90 -9.74 -11.19
N TRP A 116 -4.07 -9.53 -9.89
CA TRP A 116 -3.59 -10.45 -8.85
C TRP A 116 -4.38 -11.76 -8.79
N HIS A 117 -5.54 -11.86 -9.45
CA HIS A 117 -6.25 -13.14 -9.65
C HIS A 117 -5.49 -14.11 -10.54
N ASP A 118 -4.71 -13.59 -11.50
CA ASP A 118 -4.01 -14.39 -12.52
C ASP A 118 -2.47 -14.32 -12.36
N THR A 119 -1.97 -13.63 -11.34
CA THR A 119 -0.54 -13.39 -11.11
C THR A 119 -0.16 -13.86 -9.71
N PRO A 120 0.92 -14.64 -9.52
CA PRO A 120 1.39 -15.02 -8.20
C PRO A 120 1.53 -13.83 -7.25
N THR A 121 1.08 -14.02 -6.01
CA THR A 121 1.02 -12.94 -5.02
C THR A 121 1.81 -13.23 -3.76
N THR A 122 2.35 -12.18 -3.15
CA THR A 122 2.83 -12.21 -1.77
C THR A 122 2.33 -10.99 -1.02
N TYR A 123 1.67 -11.21 0.10
CA TYR A 123 1.30 -10.15 1.02
C TYR A 123 2.33 -10.07 2.14
N ILE A 124 2.81 -8.87 2.45
CA ILE A 124 3.71 -8.59 3.57
C ILE A 124 2.93 -7.79 4.62
N VAL A 125 2.59 -8.45 5.72
CA VAL A 125 1.93 -7.86 6.89
C VAL A 125 2.99 -7.15 7.74
N CYS A 126 2.75 -5.88 8.06
CA CYS A 126 3.57 -5.13 9.01
C CYS A 126 2.88 -5.14 10.38
N ALA A 127 3.42 -5.94 11.30
CA ALA A 127 2.73 -6.30 12.54
C ALA A 127 2.52 -5.12 13.51
N ASP A 128 3.37 -4.09 13.42
CA ASP A 128 3.34 -2.91 14.28
C ASP A 128 2.80 -1.66 13.57
N ASP A 129 2.21 -1.82 12.38
CA ASP A 129 1.60 -0.73 11.62
C ASP A 129 0.40 -0.13 12.37
N ARG A 130 0.44 1.19 12.59
CA ARG A 130 -0.61 1.97 13.25
C ARG A 130 -1.52 2.70 12.27
N GLY A 131 -1.08 2.90 11.03
CA GLY A 131 -1.87 3.53 9.96
C GLY A 131 -2.83 2.55 9.29
N THR A 132 -2.34 1.36 8.94
CA THR A 132 -3.16 0.23 8.49
C THR A 132 -3.01 -0.91 9.49
N PRO A 133 -3.85 -1.02 10.53
CA PRO A 133 -3.62 -1.97 11.61
C PRO A 133 -3.45 -3.42 11.14
N ALA A 134 -2.50 -4.15 11.74
CA ALA A 134 -2.17 -5.52 11.35
C ALA A 134 -3.38 -6.48 11.33
N ALA A 135 -4.38 -6.27 12.18
CA ALA A 135 -5.62 -7.05 12.16
C ALA A 135 -6.38 -6.91 10.82
N ALA A 136 -6.45 -5.70 10.27
CA ALA A 136 -7.04 -5.44 8.96
C ALA A 136 -6.16 -5.99 7.84
N GLN A 137 -4.84 -5.84 7.94
CA GLN A 137 -3.92 -6.44 6.96
C GLN A 137 -4.08 -7.97 6.88
N ARG A 138 -4.19 -8.65 8.03
CA ARG A 138 -4.43 -10.10 8.10
C ARG A 138 -5.81 -10.51 7.56
N GLU A 139 -6.77 -9.60 7.51
CA GLU A 139 -8.03 -9.81 6.79
C GLU A 139 -7.78 -9.81 5.28
N PHE A 140 -7.14 -8.76 4.78
CA PHE A 140 -6.90 -8.55 3.36
C PHE A 140 -5.97 -9.63 2.79
N SER A 141 -4.93 -10.00 3.56
CA SER A 141 -3.90 -10.94 3.14
C SER A 141 -4.42 -12.36 2.91
N ARG A 142 -5.62 -12.72 3.40
CA ARG A 142 -6.21 -14.05 3.16
C ARG A 142 -6.51 -14.32 1.68
N ARG A 143 -6.56 -13.27 0.88
CA ARG A 143 -6.75 -13.36 -0.58
C ARG A 143 -5.44 -13.67 -1.32
N ALA A 144 -4.27 -13.48 -0.70
CA ALA A 144 -2.97 -13.71 -1.33
C ALA A 144 -2.50 -15.17 -1.21
N ASP A 145 -1.67 -15.61 -2.15
CA ASP A 145 -1.12 -16.97 -2.21
C ASP A 145 -0.13 -17.23 -1.08
N LYS A 146 0.67 -16.22 -0.74
CA LYS A 146 1.68 -16.27 0.32
C LYS A 146 1.55 -15.06 1.23
N VAL A 147 1.66 -15.28 2.54
CA VAL A 147 1.69 -14.22 3.55
C VAL A 147 3.01 -14.30 4.32
N ILE A 148 3.68 -13.16 4.45
CA ILE A 148 4.87 -12.98 5.28
C ILE A 148 4.55 -11.90 6.30
N GLU A 149 4.85 -12.12 7.57
CA GLU A 149 4.65 -11.12 8.61
C GLU A 149 5.99 -10.61 9.14
N VAL A 150 6.15 -9.29 9.23
CA VAL A 150 7.37 -8.61 9.66
C VAL A 150 7.04 -7.69 10.85
N GLN A 151 7.90 -7.68 11.87
CA GLN A 151 7.75 -6.82 13.05
C GLN A 151 8.25 -5.41 12.73
N THR A 152 7.39 -4.59 12.13
CA THR A 152 7.69 -3.25 11.61
C THR A 152 6.42 -2.43 11.45
N GLY A 153 6.58 -1.11 11.34
CA GLY A 153 5.55 -0.12 11.11
C GLY A 153 5.13 0.02 9.64
N HIS A 154 4.52 1.16 9.30
CA HIS A 154 3.85 1.34 8.00
C HIS A 154 4.82 1.41 6.81
N HIS A 155 6.09 1.82 7.04
CA HIS A 155 7.08 2.06 6.00
C HIS A 155 8.34 1.18 6.15
N PRO A 156 8.22 -0.15 6.03
CA PRO A 156 9.35 -1.05 6.26
C PRO A 156 10.48 -0.90 5.25
N PHE A 157 10.21 -0.34 4.07
CA PHE A 157 11.25 0.02 3.10
C PHE A 157 12.11 1.22 3.55
N LEU A 158 11.74 1.90 4.64
CA LEU A 158 12.53 2.95 5.29
C LEU A 158 13.13 2.47 6.61
N SER A 159 12.35 1.76 7.43
CA SER A 159 12.81 1.31 8.75
C SER A 159 13.63 0.02 8.71
N GLN A 160 13.33 -0.90 7.78
CA GLN A 160 14.00 -2.20 7.63
C GLN A 160 14.24 -2.54 6.14
N PRO A 161 14.99 -1.70 5.40
CA PRO A 161 15.17 -1.86 3.95
C PRO A 161 15.80 -3.20 3.56
N ASP A 162 16.78 -3.69 4.34
CA ASP A 162 17.45 -4.96 4.06
C ASP A 162 16.48 -6.15 4.16
N THR A 163 15.62 -6.17 5.19
CA THR A 163 14.58 -7.20 5.35
C THR A 163 13.65 -7.24 4.13
N ILE A 164 13.20 -6.07 3.66
CA ILE A 164 12.32 -6.00 2.49
C ILE A 164 13.07 -6.40 1.21
N ALA A 165 14.33 -5.99 1.03
CA ALA A 165 15.15 -6.36 -0.11
C ALA A 165 15.39 -7.87 -0.18
N ASP A 166 15.66 -8.53 0.95
CA ASP A 166 15.84 -9.97 1.04
C ASP A 166 14.56 -10.73 0.68
N ILE A 167 13.40 -10.27 1.19
CA ILE A 167 12.10 -10.84 0.83
C ILE A 167 11.88 -10.73 -0.67
N LEU A 168 12.03 -9.54 -1.26
CA LEU A 168 11.80 -9.32 -2.69
C LEU A 168 12.77 -10.15 -3.55
N SER A 169 14.03 -10.24 -3.15
CA SER A 169 15.05 -11.03 -3.87
C SER A 169 14.77 -12.53 -3.81
N SER A 170 14.07 -13.01 -2.78
CA SER A 170 13.64 -14.42 -2.68
C SER A 170 12.46 -14.80 -3.59
N LEU A 171 11.80 -13.80 -4.20
CA LEU A 171 10.68 -13.98 -5.12
C LEU A 171 11.10 -13.96 -6.60
N ALA A 172 12.36 -13.56 -6.87
CA ALA A 172 12.93 -13.44 -8.20
C ALA A 172 13.52 -14.77 -8.72
#